data_AF-A0A1I8BB03-F1
#
_entry.id   AF-A0A1I8BB03-F1
#
_cell.length_a   1.000
_cell.length_b   1.000
_cell.length_c   1.000
_cell.angle_alpha   90.00
_cell.angle_beta   90.00
_cell.angle_gamma   90.00
#
_symmetry.space_group_name_H-M   'P 1'
#
loop_
_entity.id
_entity.type
_entity.pdbx_description
1 polymer ?
#
loop_
_entity_poly.entity_id
_entity_poly.type
_entity_poly.pdbx_seq_one_letter_code
_entity_poly.pdbx_strand_id
1 'polypeptide(L)'
;MVELSNSQNPVELFYKGGIAQTLAAEIRDNGGFITVEDFEQYDSILHEAPLESELLSDELVMCGPPPPSSFAITQSIIGIMARFSFAKWISSLVPNEAQPLKYYSLDLTGHVPDHGEYSLFLLHDRNLGTSHVVAIDHEGNAVSATSSINQFSPNLTNAFGFAPSPENFILPKKRPMSSMSPTVTIKFILNIVPLT
;
A
#
# COMPACT_ATOMS: atom_id res chain seq x y z
N MET A 1 17.64 -15.88 -1.68
CA MET A 1 16.87 -15.47 -0.47
C MET A 1 17.69 -15.61 0.81
N VAL A 2 18.39 -16.74 1.01
CA VAL A 2 19.28 -16.95 2.19
C VAL A 2 20.44 -15.94 2.26
N GLU A 3 21.04 -15.55 1.12
CA GLU A 3 22.12 -14.55 1.10
C GLU A 3 21.67 -13.17 1.61
N LEU A 4 20.50 -12.69 1.19
CA LEU A 4 19.96 -11.41 1.69
C LEU A 4 19.70 -11.49 3.19
N SER A 5 19.12 -12.61 3.66
CA SER A 5 18.80 -12.79 5.08
C SER A 5 20.03 -12.84 5.98
N ASN A 6 21.18 -13.33 5.47
CA ASN A 6 22.40 -13.50 6.26
C ASN A 6 23.40 -12.34 6.06
N SER A 7 23.11 -11.38 5.18
CA SER A 7 23.99 -10.26 4.90
C SER A 7 23.99 -9.24 6.03
N GLN A 8 25.15 -8.67 6.34
CA GLN A 8 25.25 -7.52 7.26
C GLN A 8 24.64 -6.25 6.67
N ASN A 9 24.64 -6.12 5.33
CA ASN A 9 24.01 -5.00 4.63
C ASN A 9 23.19 -5.54 3.43
N PRO A 10 21.94 -5.99 3.66
CA PRO A 10 21.11 -6.60 2.62
C PRO A 10 20.71 -5.62 1.52
N VAL A 11 20.53 -4.33 1.86
CA VAL A 11 20.17 -3.28 0.90
C VAL A 11 21.32 -3.05 -0.08
N GLU A 12 22.54 -2.87 0.44
CA GLU A 12 23.73 -2.72 -0.41
C GLU A 12 23.98 -3.97 -1.27
N LEU A 13 23.84 -5.16 -0.68
CA LEU A 13 23.98 -6.42 -1.42
C LEU A 13 22.98 -6.52 -2.60
N PHE A 14 21.75 -6.05 -2.42
CA PHE A 14 20.72 -6.08 -3.46
C PHE A 14 20.96 -5.04 -4.56
N TYR A 15 21.19 -3.77 -4.18
CA TYR A 15 21.22 -2.65 -5.13
C TYR A 15 22.61 -2.33 -5.70
N LYS A 16 23.68 -2.74 -5.03
CA LYS A 16 25.08 -2.42 -5.42
C LYS A 16 25.97 -3.67 -5.50
N GLY A 17 25.59 -4.76 -4.85
CA GLY A 17 26.31 -6.03 -4.88
C GLY A 17 25.95 -6.93 -6.06
N GLY A 18 26.48 -8.17 -6.02
CA GLY A 18 26.38 -9.21 -7.06
C GLY A 18 24.98 -9.37 -7.68
N ILE A 19 23.94 -9.22 -6.86
CA ILE A 19 22.54 -9.38 -7.25
C ILE A 19 22.16 -8.34 -8.33
N ALA A 20 22.55 -7.08 -8.17
CA ALA A 20 22.26 -6.02 -9.13
C ALA A 20 22.90 -6.31 -10.49
N GLN A 21 24.16 -6.78 -10.50
CA GLN A 21 24.85 -7.11 -11.75
C GLN A 21 24.22 -8.31 -12.46
N THR A 22 23.84 -9.36 -11.72
CA THR A 22 23.14 -10.52 -12.28
C THR A 22 21.79 -10.12 -12.88
N LEU A 23 20.98 -9.36 -12.14
CA LEU A 23 19.66 -8.93 -12.62
C LEU A 23 19.76 -8.02 -13.84
N ALA A 24 20.65 -7.03 -13.84
CA ALA A 24 20.84 -6.13 -14.97
C ALA A 24 21.32 -6.88 -16.23
N ALA A 25 22.22 -7.85 -16.06
CA ALA A 25 22.67 -8.69 -17.17
C ALA A 25 21.52 -9.52 -17.76
N GLU A 26 20.74 -10.22 -16.92
CA GLU A 26 19.62 -11.04 -17.37
C GLU A 26 18.51 -10.21 -18.04
N ILE A 27 18.17 -9.04 -17.49
CA ILE A 27 17.18 -8.14 -18.08
C ILE A 27 17.65 -7.66 -19.47
N ARG A 28 18.92 -7.29 -19.60
CA ARG A 28 19.50 -6.83 -20.88
C ARG A 28 19.56 -7.95 -21.91
N ASP A 29 19.94 -9.17 -21.50
CA ASP A 29 19.99 -10.34 -22.38
C ASP A 29 18.60 -10.73 -22.93
N ASN A 30 17.54 -10.33 -22.23
CA ASN A 30 16.14 -10.46 -22.66
C ASN A 30 15.55 -9.19 -23.32
N GLY A 31 16.40 -8.23 -23.71
CA GLY A 31 15.98 -7.03 -24.44
C GLY A 31 15.41 -5.90 -23.57
N GLY A 32 15.57 -5.97 -22.26
CA GLY A 32 15.22 -4.89 -21.33
C GLY A 32 16.28 -3.79 -21.26
N PHE A 33 15.91 -2.66 -20.66
CA PHE A 33 16.73 -1.43 -20.62
C PHE A 33 17.34 -1.12 -19.25
N ILE A 34 17.07 -1.93 -18.22
CA ILE A 34 17.53 -1.67 -16.85
C ILE A 34 19.03 -1.94 -16.75
N THR A 35 19.78 -0.97 -16.21
CA THR A 35 21.24 -1.09 -16.01
C THR A 35 21.62 -1.20 -14.53
N VAL A 36 22.89 -1.51 -14.25
CA VAL A 36 23.40 -1.53 -12.86
C VAL A 36 23.30 -0.14 -12.24
N GLU A 37 23.53 0.91 -13.02
CA GLU A 37 23.41 2.29 -12.57
C GLU A 37 21.96 2.64 -12.17
N ASP A 38 20.95 2.05 -12.81
CA ASP A 38 19.55 2.22 -12.38
C ASP A 38 19.29 1.60 -11.00
N PHE A 39 19.91 0.45 -10.69
CA PHE A 39 19.85 -0.15 -9.36
C PHE A 39 20.58 0.70 -8.32
N GLU A 40 21.79 1.18 -8.63
CA GLU A 40 22.60 1.99 -7.70
C GLU A 40 21.98 3.35 -7.37
N GLN A 41 21.27 3.94 -8.33
CA GLN A 41 20.59 5.23 -8.19
C GLN A 41 19.20 5.11 -7.56
N TYR A 42 18.68 3.89 -7.40
CA TYR A 42 17.40 3.69 -6.76
C TYR A 42 17.48 4.01 -5.26
N ASP A 43 16.49 4.77 -4.80
CA ASP A 43 16.27 5.01 -3.38
C ASP A 43 14.78 5.04 -3.04
N SER A 44 14.45 4.69 -1.81
CA SER A 44 13.08 4.76 -1.28
C SER A 44 12.77 6.20 -0.90
N ILE A 45 11.62 6.71 -1.34
CA ILE A 45 11.15 8.03 -0.90
C ILE A 45 10.42 7.86 0.43
N LEU A 46 10.99 8.42 1.49
CA LEU A 46 10.34 8.50 2.79
C LEU A 46 9.53 9.79 2.88
N HIS A 47 8.27 9.66 3.27
CA HIS A 47 7.40 10.79 3.61
C HIS A 47 7.14 10.76 5.11
N GLU A 48 7.66 11.73 5.84
CA GLU A 48 7.49 11.85 7.30
C GLU A 48 6.02 12.08 7.69
N ALA A 49 5.27 12.78 6.85
CA ALA A 49 3.84 13.02 7.04
C ALA A 49 3.04 12.29 5.95
N PRO A 50 1.99 11.53 6.33
CA PRO A 50 1.08 10.96 5.35
C PRO A 50 0.20 12.07 4.74
N LEU A 51 -0.45 11.75 3.62
CA LEU A 51 -1.63 12.49 3.19
C LEU A 51 -2.78 12.12 4.13
N GLU A 52 -3.44 13.13 4.70
CA GLU A 52 -4.52 12.95 5.66
C GLU A 52 -5.87 13.40 5.06
N SER A 53 -6.94 12.69 5.44
CA SER A 53 -8.30 12.97 5.01
C SER A 53 -9.29 12.85 6.16
N GLU A 54 -9.97 13.95 6.46
CA GLU A 54 -11.05 14.04 7.45
C GLU A 54 -12.43 13.83 6.83
N LEU A 55 -12.49 13.40 5.56
CA LEU A 55 -13.74 13.34 4.81
C LEU A 55 -14.69 12.22 5.24
N LEU A 56 -14.24 11.29 6.09
CA LEU A 56 -15.03 10.13 6.52
C LEU A 56 -16.05 10.50 7.62
N SER A 57 -15.58 11.16 8.69
CA SER A 57 -16.41 11.67 9.80
C SER A 57 -15.56 12.57 10.71
N ASP A 58 -16.21 13.39 11.54
CA ASP A 58 -15.53 14.30 12.49
C ASP A 58 -14.60 13.59 13.51
N GLU A 59 -14.75 12.28 13.71
CA GLU A 59 -13.94 11.49 14.67
C GLU A 59 -12.84 10.64 14.01
N LEU A 60 -12.81 10.54 12.68
CA LEU A 60 -11.95 9.61 11.94
C LEU A 60 -11.09 10.34 10.91
N VAL A 61 -9.79 10.05 10.93
CA VAL A 61 -8.83 10.54 9.94
C VAL A 61 -8.25 9.36 9.18
N MET A 62 -8.35 9.41 7.85
CA MET A 62 -7.70 8.45 6.96
C MET A 62 -6.32 8.97 6.55
N CYS A 63 -5.31 8.12 6.65
CA CYS A 63 -3.93 8.41 6.33
C CYS A 63 -3.41 7.44 5.26
N GLY A 64 -2.63 7.95 4.32
CA GLY A 64 -1.98 7.13 3.29
C GLY A 64 -0.87 7.89 2.56
N PRO A 65 -0.12 7.23 1.67
CA PRO A 65 1.00 7.86 0.99
C PRO A 65 0.54 8.91 -0.04
N PRO A 66 1.32 9.98 -0.27
CA PRO A 66 1.03 10.96 -1.33
C PRO A 66 1.22 10.36 -2.74
N PRO A 67 0.84 11.09 -3.81
CA PRO A 67 1.18 10.72 -5.19
C PRO A 67 2.67 10.37 -5.33
N PRO A 68 3.04 9.30 -6.07
CA PRO A 68 2.26 8.62 -7.12
C PRO A 68 1.29 7.53 -6.64
N SER A 69 1.08 7.36 -5.33
CA SER A 69 0.04 6.46 -4.82
C SER A 69 -1.37 6.90 -5.24
N SER A 70 -2.26 5.91 -5.42
CA SER A 70 -3.69 6.14 -5.67
C SER A 70 -4.49 6.51 -4.42
N PHE A 71 -3.85 6.67 -3.25
CA PHE A 71 -4.52 7.09 -2.03
C PHE A 71 -5.27 8.42 -2.19
N ALA A 72 -4.74 9.38 -2.97
CA ALA A 72 -5.43 10.63 -3.29
C ALA A 72 -6.81 10.40 -3.96
N ILE A 73 -6.93 9.35 -4.77
CA ILE A 73 -8.20 8.94 -5.39
C ILE A 73 -9.07 8.19 -4.37
N THR A 74 -8.48 7.28 -3.60
CA THR A 74 -9.19 6.54 -2.53
C THR A 74 -9.87 7.50 -1.54
N GLN A 75 -9.16 8.49 -1.01
CA GLN A 75 -9.75 9.47 -0.09
C GLN A 75 -10.90 10.26 -0.74
N SER A 76 -10.81 10.55 -2.04
CA SER A 76 -11.84 11.31 -2.76
C SER A 76 -13.11 10.48 -2.94
N ILE A 77 -12.96 9.21 -3.32
CA ILE A 77 -14.07 8.26 -3.45
C ILE A 77 -14.76 8.10 -2.09
N ILE A 78 -13.99 7.83 -1.03
CA ILE A 78 -14.53 7.65 0.31
C ILE A 78 -15.20 8.94 0.80
N GLY A 79 -14.59 10.10 0.58
CA GLY A 79 -15.19 11.38 0.96
C GLY A 79 -16.48 11.72 0.21
N ILE A 80 -16.63 11.29 -1.04
CA ILE A 80 -17.90 11.38 -1.77
C ILE A 80 -18.91 10.40 -1.17
N MET A 81 -18.51 9.15 -0.93
CA MET A 81 -19.37 8.12 -0.33
C MET A 81 -19.84 8.51 1.08
N ALA A 82 -18.98 9.17 1.87
CA ALA A 82 -19.24 9.70 3.21
C ALA A 82 -20.47 10.62 3.26
N ARG A 83 -20.73 11.34 2.17
CA ARG A 83 -21.88 12.26 2.07
C ARG A 83 -23.21 11.53 1.88
N PHE A 84 -23.18 10.25 1.51
CA PHE A 84 -24.37 9.43 1.36
C PHE A 84 -24.65 8.62 2.64
N SER A 85 -25.93 8.34 2.89
CA SER A 85 -26.40 7.61 4.08
C SER A 85 -25.72 6.25 4.28
N PHE A 86 -25.21 5.64 3.21
CA PHE A 86 -24.46 4.38 3.25
C PHE A 86 -23.19 4.47 4.11
N ALA A 87 -22.43 5.56 4.05
CA ALA A 87 -21.21 5.68 4.82
C ALA A 87 -21.47 6.01 6.30
N LYS A 88 -22.56 6.73 6.62
CA LYS A 88 -23.05 6.83 8.01
C LYS A 88 -23.37 5.46 8.59
N TRP A 89 -23.96 4.57 7.77
CA TRP A 89 -24.18 3.19 8.17
C TRP A 89 -22.86 2.45 8.40
N ILE A 90 -21.89 2.49 7.48
CA ILE A 90 -20.57 1.87 7.68
C ILE A 90 -19.86 2.41 8.94
N SER A 91 -19.87 3.72 9.16
CA SER A 91 -19.29 4.33 10.36
C SER A 91 -19.97 3.81 11.65
N SER A 92 -21.29 3.59 11.62
CA SER A 92 -22.00 2.97 12.76
C SER A 92 -21.64 1.50 13.01
N LEU A 93 -21.00 0.82 12.05
CA LEU A 93 -20.50 -0.55 12.21
C LEU A 93 -19.08 -0.60 12.81
N VAL A 94 -18.37 0.53 12.90
CA VAL A 94 -17.00 0.58 13.47
C VAL A 94 -17.11 0.72 14.99
N PRO A 95 -16.79 -0.32 15.78
CA PRO A 95 -16.90 -0.25 17.24
C PRO A 95 -15.82 0.66 17.84
N ASN A 96 -16.10 1.21 19.02
CA ASN A 96 -15.15 2.02 19.80
C ASN A 96 -14.07 1.20 20.52
N GLU A 97 -14.23 -0.12 20.55
CA GLU A 97 -13.30 -1.05 21.17
C GLU A 97 -12.66 -1.89 20.08
N ALA A 98 -11.34 -2.03 20.15
CA ALA A 98 -10.63 -3.00 19.33
C ALA A 98 -11.13 -4.41 19.67
N GLN A 99 -11.11 -5.31 18.69
CA GLN A 99 -11.48 -6.71 18.95
C GLN A 99 -10.52 -7.32 19.99
N PRO A 100 -10.97 -8.28 20.81
CA PRO A 100 -10.09 -8.91 21.80
C PRO A 100 -8.88 -9.56 21.11
N LEU A 101 -7.70 -9.56 21.74
CA LEU A 101 -6.44 -10.06 21.12
C LEU A 101 -6.55 -11.46 20.49
N LYS A 102 -7.43 -12.32 21.04
CA LYS A 102 -7.77 -13.65 20.49
C LYS A 102 -8.28 -13.62 19.04
N TYR A 103 -8.88 -12.51 18.64
CA TYR A 103 -9.42 -12.26 17.31
C TYR A 103 -8.32 -12.14 16.25
N TYR A 104 -7.23 -11.42 16.59
CA TYR A 104 -6.08 -11.21 15.70
C TYR A 104 -5.02 -12.34 15.79
N SER A 105 -5.21 -13.30 16.72
CA SER A 105 -4.26 -14.39 16.95
C SER A 105 -4.74 -15.70 16.34
N LEU A 106 -4.29 -15.92 15.10
CA LEU A 106 -4.03 -17.22 14.46
C LEU A 106 -4.99 -18.38 14.84
N ASP A 107 -6.15 -18.42 14.20
CA ASP A 107 -6.65 -19.68 13.65
C ASP A 107 -6.78 -19.50 12.13
N LEU A 108 -5.71 -19.85 11.40
CA LEU A 108 -5.55 -19.66 9.95
C LEU A 108 -6.55 -20.46 9.08
N THR A 109 -7.63 -20.97 9.67
CA THR A 109 -8.58 -21.89 9.02
C THR A 109 -10.03 -21.42 9.00
N GLY A 110 -10.37 -20.25 9.54
CA GLY A 110 -11.76 -19.78 9.57
C GLY A 110 -11.90 -18.27 9.41
N HIS A 111 -12.53 -17.85 8.30
CA HIS A 111 -13.04 -16.49 8.14
C HIS A 111 -14.25 -16.31 9.06
N VAL A 112 -14.13 -15.45 10.08
CA VAL A 112 -15.30 -15.02 10.86
C VAL A 112 -16.05 -14.00 10.00
N PRO A 113 -17.37 -14.13 9.80
CA PRO A 113 -18.16 -13.17 9.04
C PRO A 113 -18.41 -11.91 9.89
N ASP A 114 -17.36 -11.14 10.13
CA ASP A 114 -17.39 -9.86 10.82
C ASP A 114 -16.36 -8.86 10.23
N HIS A 115 -16.32 -7.64 10.79
CA HIS A 115 -15.72 -6.46 10.16
C HIS A 115 -14.22 -6.26 10.46
N GLY A 116 -13.50 -7.28 10.94
CA GLY A 116 -12.09 -7.17 11.31
C GLY A 116 -11.21 -8.18 10.56
N GLU A 117 -10.03 -7.73 10.18
CA GLU A 117 -9.03 -8.44 9.38
C GLU A 117 -9.44 -8.78 7.93
N TYR A 118 -9.12 -7.86 7.02
CA TYR A 118 -9.06 -8.12 5.59
C TYR A 118 -7.61 -8.35 5.17
N SER A 119 -7.18 -9.61 5.03
CA SER A 119 -6.11 -9.93 4.07
C SER A 119 -6.75 -10.07 2.69
N LEU A 120 -6.89 -8.95 1.96
CA LEU A 120 -7.41 -9.01 0.59
C LEU A 120 -6.29 -9.46 -0.35
N PHE A 121 -6.16 -10.78 -0.53
CA PHE A 121 -5.40 -11.36 -1.63
C PHE A 121 -6.25 -11.32 -2.90
N LEU A 122 -6.14 -10.25 -3.68
CA LEU A 122 -6.63 -10.24 -5.06
C LEU A 122 -5.60 -10.98 -5.92
N LEU A 123 -5.70 -12.31 -5.95
CA LEU A 123 -5.06 -13.10 -7.00
C LEU A 123 -5.91 -12.95 -8.26
N HIS A 124 -5.49 -12.07 -9.16
CA HIS A 124 -6.04 -12.04 -10.51
C HIS A 124 -4.94 -12.41 -11.49
N ASP A 125 -5.18 -13.49 -12.26
CA ASP A 125 -4.28 -14.11 -13.22
C ASP A 125 -3.00 -14.73 -12.62
N ARG A 126 -2.52 -15.86 -13.19
CA ARG A 126 -1.35 -16.61 -12.67
C ARG A 126 -0.02 -15.86 -12.80
N ASN A 127 -0.02 -14.69 -13.44
CA ASN A 127 1.15 -13.88 -13.75
C ASN A 127 1.13 -12.48 -13.12
N LEU A 128 0.10 -12.14 -12.33
CA LEU A 128 0.01 -10.87 -11.60
C LEU A 128 -0.27 -11.15 -10.13
N GLY A 129 0.31 -10.35 -9.24
CA GLY A 129 0.11 -10.54 -7.82
C GLY A 129 0.24 -9.22 -7.08
N THR A 130 -0.86 -8.80 -6.46
CA THR A 130 -0.83 -7.73 -5.45
C THR A 130 -1.12 -8.36 -4.10
N SER A 131 -0.21 -8.17 -3.16
CA SER A 131 -0.36 -8.58 -1.78
C SER A 131 -0.50 -7.34 -0.90
N HIS A 132 -1.47 -7.39 0.01
CA HIS A 132 -1.65 -6.37 1.03
C HIS A 132 -1.48 -7.01 2.41
N VAL A 133 -0.66 -6.41 3.25
CA VAL A 133 -0.38 -6.87 4.61
C VAL A 133 -0.70 -5.75 5.58
N VAL A 134 -1.43 -6.09 6.64
CA VAL A 134 -1.72 -5.20 7.77
C VAL A 134 -1.22 -5.90 9.03
N ALA A 135 -0.55 -5.14 9.89
CA ALA A 135 -0.15 -5.59 11.21
C ALA A 135 -0.44 -4.46 12.22
N ILE A 136 -1.04 -4.82 13.36
CA ILE A 136 -1.34 -3.92 14.46
C ILE A 136 -0.94 -4.63 15.75
N ASP A 137 -0.25 -3.93 16.66
CA ASP A 137 0.08 -4.48 17.98
C ASP A 137 -0.73 -3.83 19.11
N HIS A 138 -0.58 -4.36 20.32
CA HIS A 138 -1.31 -3.89 21.50
C HIS A 138 -0.85 -2.52 22.01
N GLU A 139 0.29 -2.00 21.54
CA GLU A 139 0.81 -0.68 21.90
C GLU A 139 0.25 0.41 20.97
N GLY A 140 -0.49 0.01 19.94
CA GLY A 140 -1.05 0.91 18.94
C GLY A 140 -0.12 1.19 17.77
N ASN A 141 0.99 0.45 17.63
CA ASN A 141 1.78 0.50 16.41
C ASN A 141 1.01 -0.22 15.29
N ALA A 142 0.98 0.39 14.11
CA ALA A 142 0.26 -0.14 12.96
C ALA A 142 1.06 0.02 11.67
N VAL A 143 1.00 -0.99 10.81
CA VAL A 143 1.60 -1.00 9.48
C VAL A 143 0.55 -1.45 8.47
N SER A 144 0.40 -0.70 7.38
CA SER A 144 -0.34 -1.09 6.18
C SER A 144 0.61 -1.03 5.00
N ALA A 145 0.84 -2.17 4.35
CA ALA A 145 1.83 -2.30 3.28
C ALA A 145 1.21 -3.01 2.07
N THR A 146 1.44 -2.45 0.89
CA THR A 146 1.06 -3.09 -0.39
C THR A 146 2.31 -3.33 -1.20
N SER A 147 2.43 -4.54 -1.75
CA SER A 147 3.46 -4.88 -2.74
C SER A 147 2.80 -5.54 -3.94
N SER A 148 3.29 -5.22 -5.13
CA SER A 148 2.70 -5.71 -6.37
C SER A 148 3.76 -5.98 -7.42
N ILE A 149 3.59 -7.11 -8.12
CA ILE A 149 4.22 -7.36 -9.42
C ILE A 149 3.12 -7.17 -10.46
N ASN A 150 3.25 -6.12 -11.25
CA ASN A 150 2.24 -5.70 -12.21
C ASN A 150 2.74 -5.83 -13.65
N GLN A 151 1.82 -5.99 -14.58
CA GLN A 151 2.10 -5.87 -16.01
C GLN A 151 1.89 -4.42 -16.42
N PHE A 152 2.99 -3.73 -16.68
CA PHE A 152 2.97 -2.36 -17.19
C PHE A 152 3.07 -2.40 -18.72
N SER A 153 2.08 -1.83 -19.41
CA SER A 153 2.06 -1.73 -20.87
C SER A 153 1.70 -0.30 -21.28
N PRO A 154 2.68 0.51 -21.72
CA PRO A 154 2.53 1.96 -21.89
C PRO A 154 1.75 2.39 -23.14
N ASN A 155 1.53 1.49 -24.09
CA ASN A 155 0.87 1.77 -25.36
C ASN A 155 -0.48 1.04 -25.52
N LEU A 156 -0.98 0.43 -24.45
CA LEU A 156 -2.27 -0.24 -24.46
C LEU A 156 -3.26 0.63 -23.70
N THR A 157 -4.46 0.80 -24.28
CA THR A 157 -5.60 1.28 -23.51
C THR A 157 -5.78 0.38 -22.30
N ASN A 158 -6.17 0.95 -21.16
CA ASN A 158 -6.49 0.12 -20.01
C ASN A 158 -7.67 -0.83 -20.33
N ALA A 159 -8.00 -1.75 -19.41
CA ALA A 159 -9.08 -2.71 -19.61
C ALA A 159 -10.46 -2.07 -19.93
N PHE A 160 -10.62 -0.77 -19.68
CA PHE A 160 -11.82 0.01 -19.93
C PHE A 160 -11.75 0.85 -21.23
N GLY A 161 -10.67 0.72 -22.02
CA GLY A 161 -10.51 1.43 -23.29
C GLY A 161 -9.98 2.86 -23.17
N PHE A 162 -9.56 3.30 -21.98
CA PHE A 162 -9.01 4.65 -21.80
C PHE A 162 -7.52 4.70 -22.10
N ALA A 163 -7.11 5.75 -22.82
CA ALA A 163 -5.70 6.06 -23.06
C ALA A 163 -5.02 6.55 -21.76
N PRO A 164 -3.69 6.34 -21.62
CA PRO A 164 -2.95 6.88 -20.48
C PRO A 164 -2.97 8.41 -20.48
N SER A 165 -2.98 9.02 -19.29
CA SER A 165 -2.87 10.47 -19.17
C SER A 165 -1.43 10.94 -19.49
N PRO A 166 -1.24 12.16 -20.00
CA PRO A 166 0.10 12.72 -20.25
C PRO A 166 1.02 12.67 -19.03
N GLU A 167 0.45 12.88 -17.84
CA GLU A 167 1.15 12.82 -16.56
C GLU A 167 1.68 11.42 -16.24
N ASN A 168 1.16 10.36 -16.89
CA ASN A 168 1.60 8.99 -16.71
C ASN A 168 2.38 8.43 -17.92
N PHE A 169 2.77 9.26 -18.90
CA PHE A 169 3.63 8.84 -19.99
C PHE A 169 5.01 8.40 -19.48
N ILE A 170 5.60 7.39 -20.14
CA ILE A 170 6.96 6.93 -19.85
C ILE A 170 7.95 8.04 -20.15
N LEU A 171 8.81 8.31 -19.18
CA LEU A 171 10.01 9.11 -19.35
C LEU A 171 11.19 8.42 -18.64
N PRO A 172 12.42 8.57 -19.13
CA PRO A 172 13.60 8.04 -18.45
C PRO A 172 13.65 8.49 -16.98
N LYS A 173 13.93 7.55 -16.07
CA LYS A 173 14.04 7.76 -14.62
C LYS A 173 12.77 8.24 -13.89
N LYS A 174 11.64 8.38 -14.58
CA LYS A 174 10.37 8.76 -13.96
C LYS A 174 9.72 7.55 -13.27
N ARG A 175 9.26 7.73 -12.03
CA ARG A 175 8.42 6.74 -11.34
C ARG A 175 6.99 6.80 -11.93
N PRO A 176 6.40 5.66 -12.36
CA PRO A 176 5.04 5.64 -12.88
C PRO A 176 4.01 5.88 -11.77
N MET A 177 2.78 6.24 -12.15
CA MET A 177 1.65 6.26 -11.22
C MET A 177 1.37 4.84 -10.69
N SER A 178 1.00 4.75 -9.42
CA SER A 178 0.76 3.48 -8.72
C SER A 178 -0.69 3.33 -8.32
N SER A 179 -1.27 2.15 -8.54
CA SER A 179 -2.59 1.77 -8.03
C SER A 179 -2.59 1.46 -6.53
N MET A 180 -1.41 1.28 -5.92
CA MET A 180 -1.29 0.95 -4.50
C MET A 180 -1.80 2.09 -3.63
N SER A 181 -2.62 1.75 -2.65
CA SER A 181 -3.28 2.69 -1.72
C SER A 181 -3.34 2.10 -0.30
N PRO A 182 -2.18 1.79 0.33
CA PRO A 182 -2.18 1.38 1.73
C PRO A 182 -2.75 2.53 2.57
N THR A 183 -3.70 2.19 3.44
CA THR A 183 -4.51 3.16 4.17
C THR A 183 -4.58 2.74 5.63
N VAL A 184 -4.40 3.72 6.52
CA VAL A 184 -4.64 3.58 7.96
C VAL A 184 -5.73 4.57 8.36
N THR A 185 -6.71 4.14 9.15
CA THR A 185 -7.74 5.05 9.69
C THR A 185 -7.54 5.14 11.19
N ILE A 186 -7.43 6.38 11.70
CA ILE A 186 -7.19 6.67 13.11
C ILE A 186 -8.44 7.34 13.68
N LYS A 187 -8.86 6.90 14.87
CA LYS A 187 -9.93 7.54 15.65
C LYS A 187 -9.33 8.33 16.79
N PHE A 188 -9.65 9.61 16.89
CA PHE A 188 -9.25 10.41 18.06
C PHE A 188 -10.29 10.26 19.17
N ILE A 189 -9.90 9.61 20.27
CA ILE A 189 -10.71 9.58 21.50
C ILE A 189 -10.25 10.73 22.38
N LEU A 190 -10.98 11.85 22.37
CA LEU A 190 -10.78 12.91 23.35
C LEU A 190 -11.22 12.38 24.72
N ASN A 191 -10.26 11.89 25.51
CA ASN A 191 -10.47 11.70 26.94
C ASN A 191 -10.62 13.08 27.58
N ILE A 192 -11.87 13.52 27.75
CA ILE A 192 -12.20 14.60 28.67
C ILE A 192 -11.92 14.06 30.07
N VAL A 193 -10.68 14.19 30.54
CA VAL A 193 -10.38 13.99 31.96
C VAL A 193 -11.03 15.17 32.68
N PRO A 194 -12.05 14.97 33.53
CA PRO A 194 -12.55 16.07 34.35
C PRO A 194 -11.41 16.55 35.23
N LEU A 195 -11.07 17.83 35.13
CA LEU A 195 -10.18 18.50 36.07
C LEU A 195 -10.86 18.44 37.44
N THR A 196 -10.41 17.52 38.30
CA THR A 196 -10.74 17.48 39.72
C THR A 196 -9.93 18.49 40.49
#